data_AF-A0A091HPE1-F1
#
_entry.id   AF-A0A091HPE1-F1
#
_cell.length_a   1.000
_cell.length_b   1.000
_cell.length_c   1.000
_cell.angle_alpha   90.00
_cell.angle_beta   90.00
_cell.angle_gamma   90.00
#
_symmetry.space_group_name_H-M   'P 1'
#
loop_
_entity.id
_entity.type
_entity.pdbx_description
1 polymer ?
#
loop_
_entity_poly.entity_id
_entity_poly.type
_entity_poly.pdbx_seq_one_letter_code
_entity_poly.pdbx_strand_id
1 'polypeptide(L)'
;VAKTSLTSPPWPEVKLPDPAEEAKYHAEVVQKVKELIAAGRYGRLFAVVHFASKQWKITSEDLIMMDNVLEAECGDRIRMEKVLLVGADDFTLIGRPLLGKDLVRVEATVIEKTESWPKLNVRFWKRHNYERRKIITNPQTVLRINTIEIFPCLS
;
A
#
# COMPACT_ATOMS: atom_id res chain seq x y z
N VAL A 1 12.08 17.44 45.67
CA VAL A 1 11.11 18.54 45.40
C VAL A 1 9.74 18.07 45.83
N ALA A 2 8.95 18.88 46.54
CA ALA A 2 7.60 18.50 46.96
C ALA A 2 6.72 18.29 45.72
N LYS A 3 5.87 17.25 45.71
CA LYS A 3 5.05 16.92 44.55
C LYS A 3 3.93 17.96 44.37
N THR A 4 4.15 18.90 43.46
CA THR A 4 3.14 19.88 43.01
C THR A 4 2.64 19.55 41.60
N SER A 5 1.62 20.28 41.15
CA SER A 5 1.08 20.20 39.78
C SER A 5 2.11 20.47 38.67
N LEU A 6 3.26 21.06 38.99
CA LEU A 6 4.33 21.38 38.05
C LEU A 6 5.63 20.60 38.30
N THR A 7 5.65 19.67 39.28
CA THR A 7 6.88 18.96 39.67
C THR A 7 7.20 17.77 38.76
N SER A 8 6.18 17.19 38.12
CA SER A 8 6.33 16.17 37.10
C SER A 8 5.50 16.55 35.88
N PRO A 9 5.87 16.07 34.67
CA PRO A 9 5.01 16.20 33.51
C PRO A 9 3.60 15.62 33.78
N PRO A 10 2.58 16.09 33.04
CA PRO A 10 1.21 15.59 33.20
C PRO A 10 1.03 14.14 32.68
N TRP A 11 1.99 13.62 31.90
CA TRP A 11 2.00 12.24 31.44
C TRP A 11 2.74 11.29 32.39
N PRO A 12 2.32 10.02 32.47
CA PRO A 12 3.00 9.02 33.29
C PRO A 12 4.40 8.72 32.75
N GLU A 13 5.31 8.41 33.66
CA GLU A 13 6.63 7.90 33.32
C GLU A 13 6.50 6.44 32.85
N VAL A 14 6.87 6.16 31.61
CA VAL A 14 6.82 4.82 31.01
C VAL A 14 8.23 4.25 30.96
N LYS A 15 8.42 3.06 31.52
CA LYS A 15 9.68 2.31 31.43
C LYS A 15 9.56 1.27 30.34
N LEU A 16 10.54 1.25 29.43
CA LEU A 16 10.62 0.25 28.37
C LEU A 16 11.17 -1.08 28.92
N PRO A 17 10.79 -2.23 28.32
CA PRO A 17 11.37 -3.53 28.64
C PRO A 17 12.89 -3.59 28.37
N ASP A 18 13.55 -4.60 28.92
CA ASP A 18 14.96 -4.88 28.61
C ASP A 18 15.11 -5.37 27.15
N PRO A 19 16.09 -4.86 26.37
CA PRO A 19 16.24 -5.23 24.97
C PRO A 19 16.46 -6.73 24.72
N ALA A 20 17.08 -7.46 25.66
CA ALA A 20 17.32 -8.89 25.50
C ALA A 20 16.05 -9.73 25.66
N GLU A 21 15.14 -9.33 26.55
CA GLU A 21 13.83 -9.95 26.72
C GLU A 21 12.91 -9.63 25.53
N GLU A 22 12.93 -8.38 25.07
CA GLU A 22 12.16 -7.91 23.91
C GLU A 22 12.57 -8.66 22.63
N ALA A 23 13.87 -8.86 22.40
CA ALA A 23 14.36 -9.61 21.24
C ALA A 23 13.86 -11.07 21.21
N LYS A 24 13.79 -11.73 22.37
CA LYS A 24 13.25 -13.10 22.49
C LYS A 24 11.75 -13.13 22.20
N TYR A 25 11.01 -12.16 22.74
CA TYR A 25 9.57 -12.04 22.50
C TYR A 25 9.27 -11.78 21.02
N HIS A 26 10.03 -10.90 20.37
CA HIS A 26 9.90 -10.64 18.93
C HIS A 26 10.17 -11.90 18.09
N ALA A 27 11.21 -12.66 18.41
CA ALA A 27 11.50 -13.92 17.71
C ALA A 27 10.37 -14.95 17.88
N GLU A 28 9.78 -15.06 19.08
CA GLU A 28 8.64 -15.94 19.34
C GLU A 28 7.39 -15.55 18.52
N VAL A 29 7.09 -14.25 18.46
CA VAL A 29 5.95 -13.73 17.69
C VAL A 29 6.16 -13.97 16.19
N VAL A 30 7.36 -13.70 15.66
CA VAL A 30 7.69 -13.95 14.26
C VAL A 30 7.55 -15.43 13.92
N GLN A 31 8.00 -16.32 14.80
CA GLN A 31 7.88 -17.76 14.62
C GLN A 31 6.41 -18.21 14.56
N LYS A 32 5.55 -17.69 15.46
CA LYS A 32 4.10 -17.97 15.43
C LYS A 32 3.45 -17.52 14.11
N VAL A 33 3.79 -16.32 13.62
CA VAL A 33 3.27 -15.81 12.34
C VAL A 33 3.77 -16.66 11.17
N LYS A 34 5.03 -17.09 11.19
CA LYS A 34 5.60 -17.98 10.17
C LYS A 34 4.87 -19.31 10.11
N GLU A 35 4.53 -19.88 11.25
CA GLU A 35 3.74 -21.12 11.35
C GLU A 35 2.31 -20.94 10.82
N LEU A 36 1.65 -19.80 11.10
CA LEU A 36 0.33 -19.48 10.56
C LEU A 36 0.34 -19.37 9.02
N ILE A 37 1.35 -18.70 8.47
CA ILE A 37 1.55 -18.58 7.02
C ILE A 37 1.83 -19.95 6.39
N ALA A 38 2.73 -20.73 6.99
CA ALA A 38 3.08 -22.07 6.50
C ALA A 38 1.89 -23.04 6.54
N ALA A 39 1.03 -22.93 7.56
CA ALA A 39 -0.20 -23.71 7.67
C ALA A 39 -1.32 -23.23 6.72
N GLY A 40 -1.13 -22.11 6.01
CA GLY A 40 -2.15 -21.52 5.13
C GLY A 40 -3.39 -21.02 5.89
N ARG A 41 -3.28 -20.79 7.21
CA ARG A 41 -4.40 -20.36 8.05
C ARG A 41 -4.53 -18.84 8.02
N TYR A 42 -4.79 -18.29 6.84
CA TYR A 42 -5.09 -16.88 6.66
C TYR A 42 -6.31 -16.72 5.76
N GLY A 43 -7.14 -15.73 6.08
CA GLY A 43 -8.28 -15.35 5.26
C GLY A 43 -7.88 -14.54 4.03
N ARG A 44 -8.79 -13.71 3.56
CA ARG A 44 -8.52 -12.79 2.44
C ARG A 44 -7.42 -11.79 2.83
N LEU A 45 -6.42 -11.66 1.96
CA LEU A 45 -5.32 -10.72 2.15
C LEU A 45 -5.63 -9.37 1.51
N PHE A 46 -5.09 -8.31 2.10
CA PHE A 46 -4.99 -7.00 1.47
C PHE A 46 -3.53 -6.55 1.45
N ALA A 47 -3.17 -5.72 0.47
CA ALA A 47 -1.84 -5.15 0.35
C ALA A 47 -1.90 -3.65 0.12
N VAL A 48 -0.82 -2.97 0.47
CA VAL A 48 -0.56 -1.58 0.06
C VAL A 48 0.60 -1.60 -0.92
N VAL A 49 0.32 -1.22 -2.17
CA VAL A 49 1.32 -1.21 -3.25
C VAL A 49 1.61 0.21 -3.70
N HIS A 50 2.87 0.48 -4.02
CA HIS A 50 3.27 1.74 -4.64
C HIS A 50 3.44 1.57 -6.14
N PHE A 51 2.47 2.08 -6.90
CA PHE A 51 2.40 1.94 -8.34
C PHE A 51 2.00 3.27 -8.99
N ALA A 52 2.65 3.61 -10.11
CA ALA A 52 2.46 4.89 -10.81
C ALA A 52 2.51 6.12 -9.88
N SER A 53 3.52 6.16 -8.99
CA SER A 53 3.74 7.24 -8.01
C SER A 53 2.58 7.49 -7.02
N LYS A 54 1.69 6.51 -6.87
CA LYS A 54 0.59 6.52 -5.90
C LYS A 54 0.62 5.24 -5.07
N GLN A 55 0.08 5.32 -3.86
CA GLN A 55 -0.14 4.16 -3.01
C GLN A 55 -1.58 3.69 -3.15
N TRP A 56 -1.77 2.39 -3.34
CA TRP A 56 -3.07 1.77 -3.51
C TRP A 56 -3.27 0.72 -2.43
N LYS A 57 -4.39 0.82 -1.70
CA LYS A 57 -4.89 -0.29 -0.87
C LYS A 57 -5.66 -1.22 -1.78
N ILE A 58 -5.24 -2.47 -1.85
CA ILE A 58 -5.74 -3.45 -2.81
C ILE A 58 -6.11 -4.75 -2.12
N THR A 59 -7.11 -5.43 -2.63
CA THR A 59 -7.44 -6.82 -2.30
C THR A 59 -7.53 -7.65 -3.58
N SER A 60 -7.60 -8.98 -3.45
CA SER A 60 -7.82 -9.86 -4.59
C SER A 60 -9.10 -9.48 -5.35
N GLU A 61 -9.08 -9.53 -6.67
CA GLU A 61 -10.19 -9.21 -7.58
C GLU A 61 -10.59 -7.74 -7.69
N ASP A 62 -9.93 -6.83 -6.99
CA ASP A 62 -10.20 -5.40 -7.08
C ASP A 62 -9.76 -4.78 -8.41
N LEU A 63 -10.43 -3.69 -8.79
CA LEU A 63 -10.09 -2.87 -9.94
C LEU A 63 -9.39 -1.57 -9.52
N ILE A 64 -8.32 -1.23 -10.21
CA ILE A 64 -7.55 -0.01 -10.02
C ILE A 64 -7.52 0.74 -11.33
N MET A 65 -8.01 1.97 -11.32
CA MET A 65 -7.90 2.89 -12.45
C MET A 65 -6.76 3.87 -12.21
N MET A 66 -5.89 4.04 -13.20
CA MET A 66 -4.80 5.00 -13.12
C MET A 66 -4.67 5.85 -14.37
N ASP A 67 -4.31 7.11 -14.17
CA ASP A 67 -4.08 8.09 -15.24
C ASP A 67 -2.65 7.97 -15.79
N ASN A 68 -2.28 6.77 -16.26
CA ASN A 68 -0.97 6.54 -16.87
C ASN A 68 -1.09 5.57 -18.05
N VAL A 69 -0.19 5.72 -19.03
CA VAL A 69 -0.04 4.76 -20.12
C VAL A 69 0.93 3.67 -19.68
N LEU A 70 0.49 2.43 -19.77
CA LEU A 70 1.38 1.26 -19.68
C LEU A 70 1.71 0.75 -21.08
N GLU A 71 2.94 0.29 -21.25
CA GLU A 71 3.40 -0.39 -22.47
C GLU A 71 2.78 -1.78 -22.63
N ALA A 72 2.39 -2.44 -21.53
CA ALA A 72 1.75 -3.77 -21.53
C ALA A 72 0.39 -3.77 -22.23
N GLU A 73 0.07 -4.82 -22.99
CA GLU A 73 -1.19 -4.95 -23.73
C GLU A 73 -2.37 -5.35 -22.84
N CYS A 74 -3.60 -5.18 -23.34
CA CYS A 74 -4.80 -5.66 -22.64
C CYS A 74 -4.76 -7.20 -22.57
N GLY A 75 -4.85 -7.75 -21.35
CA GLY A 75 -4.71 -9.17 -21.08
C GLY A 75 -3.38 -9.56 -20.43
N ASP A 76 -2.36 -8.69 -20.50
CA ASP A 76 -1.05 -8.99 -19.93
C ASP A 76 -1.07 -9.06 -18.40
N ARG A 77 -0.31 -10.02 -17.85
CA ARG A 77 -0.09 -10.18 -16.41
C ARG A 77 1.16 -9.42 -15.98
N ILE A 78 1.01 -8.54 -15.02
CA ILE A 78 2.06 -7.69 -14.45
C ILE A 78 2.25 -8.08 -12.98
N ARG A 79 3.50 -8.26 -12.58
CA ARG A 79 3.88 -8.41 -11.17
C ARG A 79 4.16 -7.04 -10.56
N MET A 80 3.46 -6.69 -9.50
CA MET A 80 3.73 -5.47 -8.74
C MET A 80 4.86 -5.73 -7.73
N GLU A 81 6.02 -5.11 -7.95
CA GLU A 81 7.20 -5.35 -7.11
C GLU A 81 7.21 -4.57 -5.79
N LYS A 82 6.67 -3.35 -5.80
CA LYS A 82 6.77 -2.41 -4.68
C LYS A 82 5.57 -2.58 -3.75
N VAL A 83 5.67 -3.55 -2.85
CA VAL A 83 4.68 -3.77 -1.77
C VAL A 83 5.21 -3.18 -0.47
N LEU A 84 4.42 -2.34 0.18
CA LEU A 84 4.77 -1.68 1.43
C LEU A 84 4.26 -2.46 2.64
N LEU A 85 3.04 -3.00 2.52
CA LEU A 85 2.33 -3.66 3.60
C LEU A 85 1.50 -4.80 3.02
N VAL A 86 1.42 -5.91 3.76
CA VAL A 86 0.41 -6.95 3.54
C VAL A 86 -0.27 -7.26 4.87
N GLY A 87 -1.60 -7.32 4.86
CA GLY A 87 -2.39 -7.64 6.04
C GLY A 87 -3.32 -8.81 5.78
N ALA A 88 -3.41 -9.66 6.80
CA ALA A 88 -4.45 -10.65 6.99
C ALA A 88 -5.40 -10.16 8.12
N ASP A 89 -6.30 -11.03 8.56
CA ASP A 89 -7.19 -10.76 9.69
C ASP A 89 -6.41 -10.71 11.02
N ASP A 90 -5.53 -11.69 11.25
CA ASP A 90 -4.82 -11.87 12.52
C ASP A 90 -3.41 -11.24 12.56
N PHE A 91 -2.82 -10.91 11.41
CA PHE A 91 -1.45 -10.40 11.34
C PHE A 91 -1.23 -9.39 10.21
N THR A 92 -0.24 -8.52 10.39
CA THR A 92 0.18 -7.55 9.38
C THR A 92 1.69 -7.53 9.24
N LEU A 93 2.17 -7.58 8.00
CA LEU A 93 3.58 -7.47 7.63
C LEU A 93 3.83 -6.07 7.07
N ILE A 94 4.74 -5.33 7.70
CA ILE A 94 5.06 -3.95 7.32
C ILE A 94 6.52 -3.88 6.87
N GLY A 95 6.75 -3.34 5.68
CA GLY A 95 8.06 -3.14 5.09
C GLY A 95 8.81 -1.95 5.69
N ARG A 96 10.13 -1.95 5.52
CA ARG A 96 11.02 -0.83 5.90
C ARG A 96 11.91 -0.41 4.72
N PRO A 97 11.40 0.40 3.77
CA PRO A 97 10.00 0.77 3.54
C PRO A 97 9.22 -0.26 2.70
N LEU A 98 9.90 -1.17 2.02
CA LEU A 98 9.30 -2.21 1.17
C LEU A 98 9.44 -3.59 1.81
N LEU A 99 8.53 -4.50 1.46
CA LEU A 99 8.65 -5.93 1.76
C LEU A 99 9.55 -6.62 0.72
N GLY A 100 10.19 -7.72 1.13
CA GLY A 100 11.04 -8.51 0.25
C GLY A 100 10.25 -9.13 -0.91
N LYS A 101 10.86 -9.18 -2.10
CA LYS A 101 10.25 -9.79 -3.30
C LYS A 101 9.99 -11.28 -3.13
N ASP A 102 10.76 -11.94 -2.26
CA ASP A 102 10.62 -13.38 -2.00
C ASP A 102 9.51 -13.68 -0.99
N LEU A 103 9.07 -12.66 -0.25
CA LEU A 103 8.03 -12.79 0.78
C LEU A 103 6.62 -12.62 0.18
N VAL A 104 6.46 -11.69 -0.77
CA VAL A 104 5.14 -11.32 -1.31
C VAL A 104 5.16 -11.29 -2.83
N ARG A 105 4.11 -11.84 -3.44
CA ARG A 105 3.84 -11.74 -4.88
C ARG A 105 2.44 -11.19 -5.10
N VAL A 106 2.37 -10.01 -5.71
CA VAL A 106 1.11 -9.39 -6.15
C VAL A 106 1.08 -9.42 -7.67
N GLU A 107 0.02 -10.00 -8.22
CA GLU A 107 -0.20 -10.05 -9.67
C GLU A 107 -1.45 -9.28 -10.06
N ALA A 108 -1.35 -8.56 -11.17
CA ALA A 108 -2.45 -7.83 -11.76
C ALA A 108 -2.52 -8.08 -13.27
N THR A 109 -3.71 -7.97 -13.85
CA THR A 109 -3.92 -8.02 -15.29
C THR A 109 -4.42 -6.68 -15.80
N VAL A 110 -3.91 -6.25 -16.96
CA VAL A 110 -4.45 -5.09 -17.67
C VAL A 110 -5.78 -5.49 -18.31
N ILE A 111 -6.88 -4.83 -17.92
CA ILE A 111 -8.20 -5.09 -18.52
C ILE A 111 -8.43 -4.17 -19.71
N GLU A 112 -8.32 -2.87 -19.48
CA GLU A 112 -8.73 -1.86 -20.44
C GLU A 112 -7.76 -0.68 -20.44
N LYS A 113 -7.56 -0.11 -21.63
CA LYS A 113 -6.95 1.21 -21.82
C LYS A 113 -8.01 2.12 -22.45
N THR A 114 -8.33 3.20 -21.76
CA THR A 114 -9.41 4.12 -22.13
C THR A 114 -8.95 5.57 -21.99
N GLU A 115 -9.77 6.52 -22.42
CA GLU A 115 -9.52 7.94 -22.17
C GLU A 115 -10.43 8.43 -21.04
N SER A 116 -9.93 9.35 -20.24
CA SER A 116 -10.72 10.02 -19.22
C SER A 116 -11.83 10.84 -19.86
N TRP A 117 -12.91 11.06 -19.11
CA TRP A 117 -13.92 12.03 -19.49
C TRP A 117 -13.28 13.41 -19.84
N PRO A 118 -13.78 14.12 -20.86
CA PRO A 118 -13.17 15.36 -21.34
C PRO A 118 -13.24 16.46 -20.29
N LYS A 119 -12.10 16.82 -19.70
CA LYS A 119 -12.00 17.86 -18.68
C LYS A 119 -11.84 19.22 -19.33
N LEU A 120 -12.74 20.16 -19.02
CA LEU A 120 -12.65 21.53 -19.51
C LEU A 120 -11.77 22.37 -18.57
N ASN A 121 -10.62 22.84 -19.07
CA ASN A 121 -9.76 23.80 -18.39
C ASN A 121 -10.01 25.20 -18.94
N VAL A 122 -10.65 26.06 -18.14
CA VAL A 122 -10.93 27.45 -18.48
C VAL A 122 -10.04 28.37 -17.64
N ARG A 123 -9.34 29.29 -18.31
CA ARG A 123 -8.62 30.40 -17.67
C ARG A 123 -9.25 31.70 -18.10
N PHE A 124 -9.67 32.50 -17.15
CA PHE A 124 -10.36 33.76 -17.40
C PHE A 124 -9.74 34.87 -16.53
N TRP A 125 -9.46 36.02 -17.14
CA TRP A 125 -8.98 37.21 -16.44
C TRP A 125 -9.90 38.41 -16.73
N LYS A 126 -10.63 38.80 -15.69
CA LYS A 126 -11.65 39.85 -15.73
C LYS A 126 -11.04 41.17 -16.23
N ARG A 127 -11.73 41.85 -17.17
CA ARG A 127 -11.36 43.16 -17.75
C ARG A 127 -10.03 43.20 -18.53
N HIS A 128 -9.42 42.04 -18.80
CA HIS A 128 -8.17 41.95 -19.57
C HIS A 128 -8.37 41.29 -20.94
N ASN A 129 -9.63 41.12 -21.39
CA ASN A 129 -10.02 40.39 -22.62
C ASN A 129 -9.28 39.05 -22.76
N TYR A 130 -9.09 38.35 -21.65
CA TYR A 130 -8.34 37.10 -21.59
C TYR A 130 -9.26 36.00 -21.14
N GLU A 131 -9.60 35.14 -22.09
CA GLU A 131 -10.31 33.89 -21.87
C GLU A 131 -9.66 32.79 -22.72
N ARG A 132 -9.26 31.68 -22.09
CA ARG A 132 -8.68 30.51 -22.75
C ARG A 132 -9.43 29.28 -22.29
N ARG A 133 -9.90 28.47 -23.23
CA ARG A 133 -10.56 27.19 -22.97
C ARG A 133 -9.73 26.08 -23.61
N LYS A 134 -9.46 25.02 -22.88
CA LYS A 134 -8.77 23.82 -23.38
C LYS A 134 -9.51 22.60 -22.86
N ILE A 135 -9.91 21.70 -23.76
CA ILE A 135 -10.42 20.38 -23.40
C ILE A 135 -9.21 19.45 -23.28
N ILE A 136 -9.14 18.69 -22.19
CA ILE A 136 -8.06 17.77 -21.89
C ILE A 136 -8.67 16.40 -21.63
N THR A 137 -8.25 15.40 -22.42
CA THR A 137 -8.48 13.97 -22.16
C THR A 137 -7.15 13.35 -21.77
N ASN A 138 -7.13 12.58 -20.68
CA ASN A 138 -5.95 11.87 -20.22
C ASN A 138 -6.12 10.38 -20.51
N PRO A 139 -5.07 9.67 -20.96
CA PRO A 139 -5.14 8.23 -21.07
C PRO A 139 -5.23 7.59 -19.68
N GLN A 140 -6.06 6.57 -19.56
CA GLN A 140 -6.32 5.81 -18.36
C GLN A 140 -6.12 4.32 -18.62
N THR A 141 -5.60 3.61 -17.64
CA THR A 141 -5.48 2.15 -17.67
C THR A 141 -6.19 1.57 -16.47
N VAL A 142 -6.97 0.51 -16.69
CA VAL A 142 -7.65 -0.26 -15.65
C VAL A 142 -6.91 -1.58 -15.45
N LEU A 143 -6.47 -1.81 -14.22
CA LEU A 143 -5.84 -3.04 -13.77
C LEU A 143 -6.80 -3.80 -12.86
N ARG A 144 -6.81 -5.12 -12.97
CA ARG A 144 -7.44 -6.02 -11.99
C ARG A 144 -6.40 -6.75 -11.21
N ILE A 145 -6.51 -6.76 -9.89
CA ILE A 145 -5.64 -7.57 -9.03
C ILE A 145 -6.14 -9.01 -9.10
N ASN A 146 -5.25 -9.94 -9.48
CA ASN A 146 -5.60 -11.35 -9.57
C ASN A 146 -5.40 -12.02 -8.21
N THR A 147 -4.14 -12.07 -7.76
CA THR A 147 -3.75 -12.77 -6.54
C THR A 147 -2.75 -11.96 -5.73
N ILE A 148 -2.82 -12.15 -4.43
CA ILE A 148 -1.85 -11.67 -3.44
C ILE A 148 -1.39 -12.91 -2.70
N GLU A 149 -0.15 -13.31 -2.91
CA GLU A 149 0.45 -14.52 -2.33
C GLU A 149 1.55 -14.12 -1.34
N ILE A 150 1.62 -14.84 -0.22
CA ILE A 150 2.66 -14.70 0.79
C ILE A 150 3.41 -16.03 0.92
N PHE A 151 4.73 -15.97 1.00
CA PHE A 151 5.61 -17.13 1.18
C PHE A 151 6.17 -17.16 2.61
N PRO A 152 6.46 -18.34 3.19
CA PRO A 152 6.93 -18.49 4.57
C PRO A 152 8.42 -18.13 4.76
N CYS A 153 8.88 -17.07 4.09
CA CYS A 153 10.27 -16.61 4.08
C CYS A 153 10.50 -15.49 5.11
N LEU A 154 10.03 -15.70 6.34
CA LEU A 154 10.28 -14.78 7.47
C LEU A 154 11.61 -15.16 8.15
N SER A 155 12.50 -14.18 8.25
CA SER A 155 13.78 -14.21 8.96
C SER A 155 13.66 -13.53 10.32
#